data_AF-A0A7W7TYH8-F1
#
_entry.id   AF-A0A7W7TYH8-F1
#
_cell.length_a   1.000
_cell.length_b   1.000
_cell.length_c   1.000
_cell.angle_alpha   90.00
_cell.angle_beta   90.00
_cell.angle_gamma   90.00
#
_symmetry.space_group_name_H-M   'P 1'
#
loop_
_entity.id
_entity.type
_entity.pdbx_description
1 polymer ?
#
loop_
_entity_poly.entity_id
_entity_poly.type
_entity_poly.pdbx_seq_one_letter_code
_entity_poly.pdbx_strand_id
1 'polypeptide(L)'
;MADDTPVREAALFGGFGGHVSVTDGRYVYMRACANPYNQPLHEHTLMPTHMRGRFTPAELKGAELVPPFPFTKDVPLLKVPGHALSNPYSFGTLLFDLHTDPGQEHPLLDDALELRMATLLTRQLRTADAPLEQYERLGLPPTGPVTSAHLLARAQKPQADAALQPAPRPEDFPTGPLSVHVPLRDLLAHPEAAAVLRDHFAALLDGPLAQRALDLTLLQIAALAIGLLPTDRLHAIATRLASINTVCR
;
A
#
# COMPACT_ATOMS: atom_id res chain seq x y z
N MET A 1 -26.26 12.08 -18.61
CA MET A 1 -26.75 10.98 -17.76
C MET A 1 -28.25 11.16 -17.65
N ALA A 2 -29.07 10.21 -18.12
CA ALA A 2 -30.50 10.45 -18.38
C ALA A 2 -31.45 9.91 -17.30
N ASP A 3 -31.03 8.93 -16.50
CA ASP A 3 -31.55 8.60 -15.16
C ASP A 3 -30.51 7.70 -14.43
N ASP A 4 -30.65 7.50 -13.12
CA ASP A 4 -29.74 6.68 -12.28
C ASP A 4 -30.03 5.17 -12.35
N THR A 5 -30.59 4.66 -13.45
CA THR A 5 -30.85 3.22 -13.61
C THR A 5 -29.54 2.42 -13.56
N PRO A 6 -29.42 1.38 -12.71
CA PRO A 6 -28.23 0.54 -12.65
C PRO A 6 -27.96 -0.16 -13.97
N VAL A 7 -26.80 0.10 -14.58
CA VAL A 7 -26.36 -0.53 -15.84
C VAL A 7 -25.43 -1.74 -15.64
N ARG A 8 -24.99 -1.98 -14.40
CA ARG A 8 -24.10 -3.09 -14.03
C ARG A 8 -24.35 -3.50 -12.59
N GLU A 9 -24.14 -4.78 -12.30
CA GLU A 9 -24.25 -5.35 -10.94
C GLU A 9 -23.14 -4.84 -10.01
N ALA A 10 -21.94 -4.59 -10.56
CA ALA A 10 -20.81 -4.13 -9.78
C ALA A 10 -19.82 -3.31 -10.60
N ALA A 11 -19.03 -2.47 -9.92
CA ALA A 11 -17.93 -1.70 -10.50
C ALA A 11 -16.61 -2.06 -9.81
N LEU A 12 -15.59 -2.36 -10.61
CA LEU A 12 -14.21 -2.57 -10.18
C LEU A 12 -13.43 -1.26 -10.32
N PHE A 13 -12.68 -0.87 -9.31
CA PHE A 13 -11.87 0.36 -9.30
C PHE A 13 -10.65 0.22 -8.39
N GLY A 14 -9.69 1.14 -8.48
CA GLY A 14 -8.49 1.11 -7.65
C GLY A 14 -7.34 1.93 -8.25
N GLY A 15 -6.16 1.77 -7.67
CA GLY A 15 -4.92 2.37 -8.15
C GLY A 15 -3.84 1.32 -8.35
N PHE A 16 -2.89 1.58 -9.26
CA PHE A 16 -1.77 0.67 -9.50
C PHE A 16 -0.97 0.42 -8.20
N GLY A 17 -0.85 -0.86 -7.82
CA GLY A 17 -0.20 -1.27 -6.57
C GLY A 17 -0.95 -0.90 -5.28
N GLY A 18 -2.10 -0.22 -5.36
CA GLY A 18 -2.95 0.10 -4.22
C GLY A 18 -4.01 -0.97 -3.95
N HIS A 19 -5.07 -0.56 -3.24
CA HIS A 19 -6.27 -1.38 -3.06
C HIS A 19 -6.93 -1.68 -4.41
N VAL A 20 -7.40 -2.91 -4.55
CA VAL A 20 -8.33 -3.29 -5.61
C VAL A 20 -9.71 -3.32 -4.97
N SER A 21 -10.64 -2.55 -5.52
CA SER A 21 -11.91 -2.29 -4.87
C SER A 21 -13.08 -2.66 -5.75
N VAL A 22 -14.16 -3.11 -5.13
CA VAL A 22 -15.42 -3.41 -5.81
C VAL A 22 -16.58 -2.80 -5.04
N THR A 23 -17.59 -2.35 -5.77
CA THR A 23 -18.87 -1.93 -5.20
C THR A 23 -20.04 -2.52 -5.95
N ASP A 24 -21.12 -2.85 -5.23
CA ASP A 24 -22.43 -3.24 -5.79
C ASP A 24 -23.46 -2.09 -5.72
N GLY A 25 -23.00 -0.86 -5.42
CA GLY A 25 -23.83 0.33 -5.26
C GLY A 25 -24.26 0.59 -3.81
N ARG A 26 -24.25 -0.42 -2.93
CA ARG A 26 -24.47 -0.24 -1.49
C ARG A 26 -23.19 -0.39 -0.71
N TYR A 27 -22.46 -1.47 -0.94
CA TYR A 27 -21.25 -1.76 -0.19
C TYR A 27 -20.02 -1.41 -1.01
N VAL A 28 -18.97 -0.94 -0.34
CA VAL A 28 -17.64 -0.77 -0.91
C VAL A 28 -16.70 -1.74 -0.20
N TYR A 29 -16.05 -2.60 -0.98
CA TYR A 29 -15.00 -3.49 -0.48
C TYR A 29 -13.67 -3.09 -1.09
N MET A 30 -12.71 -2.76 -0.26
CA MET A 30 -11.35 -2.35 -0.65
C MET A 30 -10.36 -3.42 -0.22
N ARG A 31 -9.93 -4.26 -1.17
CA ARG A 31 -8.98 -5.35 -0.92
C ARG A 31 -7.56 -4.84 -0.93
N ALA A 32 -6.86 -4.95 0.20
CA ALA A 32 -5.42 -4.74 0.28
C ALA A 32 -4.64 -5.98 -0.21
N CYS A 33 -3.32 -5.85 -0.34
CA CYS A 33 -2.48 -7.02 -0.59
C CYS A 33 -2.45 -7.96 0.63
N ALA A 34 -2.26 -9.25 0.37
CA ALA A 34 -2.32 -10.29 1.41
C ALA A 34 -1.16 -10.23 2.41
N ASN A 35 -0.02 -9.70 1.98
CA ASN A 35 1.20 -9.65 2.78
C ASN A 35 1.88 -8.27 2.71
N PRO A 36 2.81 -7.97 3.62
CA PRO A 36 3.51 -6.68 3.66
C PRO A 36 4.36 -6.38 2.44
N TYR A 37 4.69 -7.37 1.60
CA TYR A 37 5.57 -7.15 0.45
C TYR A 37 4.83 -6.48 -0.71
N ASN A 38 3.50 -6.61 -0.79
CA ASN A 38 2.68 -6.09 -1.90
C ASN A 38 3.17 -6.52 -3.29
N GLN A 39 3.63 -7.77 -3.36
CA GLN A 39 4.17 -8.41 -4.55
C GLN A 39 3.43 -9.73 -4.81
N PRO A 40 3.48 -10.27 -6.03
CA PRO A 40 4.07 -9.69 -7.25
C PRO A 40 3.30 -8.49 -7.81
N LEU A 41 4.00 -7.51 -8.40
CA LEU A 41 3.42 -6.33 -9.03
C LEU A 41 4.21 -5.95 -10.29
N HIS A 42 3.55 -5.88 -11.44
CA HIS A 42 4.18 -5.51 -12.71
C HIS A 42 3.34 -4.50 -13.52
N GLU A 43 4.05 -3.61 -14.21
CA GLU A 43 3.47 -2.76 -15.23
C GLU A 43 3.45 -3.49 -16.57
N HIS A 44 2.34 -3.36 -17.30
CA HIS A 44 2.19 -3.88 -18.66
C HIS A 44 1.96 -2.71 -19.60
N THR A 45 2.94 -2.39 -20.45
CA THR A 45 2.90 -1.17 -21.26
C THR A 45 3.53 -1.34 -22.64
N LEU A 46 3.08 -0.53 -23.60
CA LEU A 46 3.75 -0.30 -24.89
C LEU A 46 4.55 1.01 -24.90
N MET A 47 4.41 1.82 -23.85
CA MET A 47 5.04 3.12 -23.68
C MET A 47 5.71 3.15 -22.30
N PRO A 48 7.01 2.81 -22.19
CA PRO A 48 7.73 2.74 -20.92
C PRO A 48 8.03 4.14 -20.37
N THR A 49 6.99 4.81 -19.90
CA THR A 49 7.04 6.16 -19.33
C THR A 49 6.23 6.25 -18.05
N HIS A 50 6.79 6.94 -17.06
CA HIS A 50 6.10 7.46 -15.90
C HIS A 50 5.36 8.76 -16.26
N MET A 51 4.48 9.25 -15.38
CA MET A 51 3.80 10.54 -15.58
C MET A 51 4.78 11.73 -15.80
N ARG A 52 5.99 11.65 -15.22
CA ARG A 52 7.00 12.73 -15.24
C ARG A 52 8.28 12.37 -15.99
N GLY A 53 8.32 11.28 -16.75
CA GLY A 53 9.56 10.88 -17.42
C GLY A 53 9.50 9.50 -18.07
N ARG A 54 10.63 9.07 -18.63
CA ARG A 54 10.78 7.72 -19.18
C ARG A 54 11.20 6.74 -18.08
N PHE A 55 10.97 5.45 -18.29
CA PHE A 55 11.61 4.43 -17.45
C PHE A 55 13.13 4.54 -17.59
N THR A 56 13.83 4.30 -16.49
CA THR A 56 15.28 4.24 -16.45
C THR A 56 15.79 2.90 -16.96
N PRO A 57 17.06 2.82 -17.42
CA PRO A 57 17.67 1.54 -17.79
C PRO A 57 17.66 0.50 -16.66
N ALA A 58 17.71 0.93 -15.39
CA ALA A 58 17.68 0.03 -14.24
C ALA A 58 16.31 -0.65 -14.08
N GLU A 59 15.22 0.09 -14.26
CA GLU A 59 13.84 -0.46 -14.22
C GLU A 59 13.61 -1.44 -15.38
N LEU A 60 14.13 -1.14 -16.56
CA LEU A 60 13.96 -1.97 -17.75
C LEU A 60 14.82 -3.24 -17.76
N LYS A 61 15.79 -3.39 -16.85
CA LYS A 61 16.71 -4.53 -16.83
C LYS A 61 16.00 -5.87 -16.63
N GLY A 62 14.87 -5.85 -15.91
CA GLY A 62 14.02 -7.02 -15.68
C GLY A 62 12.79 -7.08 -16.58
N ALA A 63 12.78 -6.33 -17.70
CA ALA A 63 11.62 -6.28 -18.57
C ALA A 63 11.51 -7.51 -19.48
N GLU A 64 10.29 -8.00 -19.67
CA GLU A 64 9.97 -9.16 -20.50
C GLU A 64 8.89 -8.79 -21.53
N LEU A 65 9.02 -9.26 -22.77
CA LEU A 65 7.94 -9.15 -23.75
C LEU A 65 6.97 -10.32 -23.52
N VAL A 66 5.73 -10.01 -23.13
CA VAL A 66 4.71 -11.01 -22.82
C VAL A 66 3.64 -11.09 -23.90
N PRO A 67 2.95 -12.24 -24.03
CA PRO A 67 1.81 -12.39 -24.92
C PRO A 67 0.73 -11.32 -24.70
N PRO A 68 -0.08 -11.01 -25.72
CA PRO A 68 -1.18 -10.06 -25.61
C PRO A 68 -2.23 -10.50 -24.58
N PHE A 69 -2.87 -9.52 -23.94
CA PHE A 69 -4.15 -9.74 -23.27
C PHE A 69 -5.30 -9.70 -24.29
N PRO A 70 -6.48 -10.25 -23.98
CA PRO A 70 -7.63 -10.24 -24.90
C PRO A 70 -8.04 -8.85 -25.39
N PHE A 71 -7.82 -7.81 -24.57
CA PHE A 71 -8.15 -6.43 -24.90
C PHE A 71 -7.01 -5.66 -25.61
N THR A 72 -5.83 -6.27 -25.80
CA THR A 72 -4.67 -5.61 -26.42
C THR A 72 -4.58 -5.83 -27.93
N LYS A 73 -5.63 -6.39 -28.55
CA LYS A 73 -5.76 -6.55 -30.02
C LYS A 73 -4.55 -7.27 -30.63
N ASP A 74 -4.17 -8.39 -30.02
CA ASP A 74 -3.03 -9.23 -30.42
C ASP A 74 -1.65 -8.57 -30.35
N VAL A 75 -1.54 -7.38 -29.75
CA VAL A 75 -0.26 -6.69 -29.57
C VAL A 75 0.38 -7.13 -28.25
N PRO A 76 1.63 -7.65 -28.28
CA PRO A 76 2.36 -8.04 -27.07
C PRO A 76 2.72 -6.82 -26.22
N LEU A 77 2.91 -7.01 -24.92
CA LEU A 77 3.21 -5.92 -23.98
C LEU A 77 4.58 -6.09 -23.35
N LEU A 78 5.21 -4.98 -22.99
CA LEU A 78 6.38 -5.00 -22.11
C LEU A 78 5.89 -5.14 -20.66
N LYS A 79 6.24 -6.25 -20.01
CA LYS A 79 6.05 -6.48 -18.58
C LYS A 79 7.29 -6.02 -17.83
N VAL A 80 7.13 -5.12 -16.87
CA VAL A 80 8.26 -4.54 -16.10
C VAL A 80 7.95 -4.63 -14.61
N PRO A 81 8.94 -4.97 -13.74
CA PRO A 81 8.76 -4.92 -12.29
C PRO A 81 8.23 -3.56 -11.83
N GLY A 82 7.07 -3.55 -11.19
CA GLY A 82 6.35 -2.35 -10.78
C GLY A 82 6.60 -2.00 -9.32
N HIS A 83 6.48 -0.70 -9.01
CA HIS A 83 6.59 -0.20 -7.64
C HIS A 83 5.38 0.67 -7.31
N ALA A 84 4.72 0.38 -6.20
CA ALA A 84 3.62 1.20 -5.69
C ALA A 84 4.18 2.40 -4.91
N LEU A 85 3.52 3.56 -5.01
CA LEU A 85 3.86 4.74 -4.19
C LEU A 85 3.54 4.53 -2.71
N SER A 86 2.51 3.74 -2.42
CA SER A 86 2.04 3.42 -1.07
C SER A 86 1.75 1.94 -0.97
N ASN A 87 1.87 1.38 0.23
CA ASN A 87 1.55 -0.02 0.48
C ASN A 87 0.15 -0.14 1.09
N PRO A 88 -0.85 -0.70 0.39
CA PRO A 88 -2.20 -0.86 0.91
C PRO A 88 -2.25 -1.77 2.15
N TYR A 89 -1.24 -2.63 2.37
CA TYR A 89 -1.14 -3.46 3.57
C TYR A 89 -1.22 -2.64 4.84
N SER A 90 -0.60 -1.46 4.88
CA SER A 90 -0.57 -0.61 6.08
C SER A 90 -1.91 0.03 6.42
N PHE A 91 -2.88 0.00 5.49
CA PHE A 91 -4.25 0.44 5.69
C PHE A 91 -5.22 -0.73 5.90
N GLY A 92 -4.80 -1.95 5.56
CA GLY A 92 -5.62 -3.15 5.64
C GLY A 92 -6.74 -3.20 4.61
N THR A 93 -7.45 -4.33 4.63
CA THR A 93 -8.67 -4.56 3.85
C THR A 93 -9.87 -3.93 4.56
N LEU A 94 -10.66 -3.16 3.82
CA LEU A 94 -11.76 -2.36 4.36
C LEU A 94 -13.10 -2.71 3.69
N LEU A 95 -14.19 -2.56 4.43
CA LEU A 95 -15.54 -2.86 3.99
C LEU A 95 -16.49 -1.80 4.56
N PHE A 96 -17.31 -1.17 3.73
CA PHE A 96 -18.20 -0.09 4.14
C PHE A 96 -19.62 -0.31 3.60
N ASP A 97 -20.63 0.13 4.33
CA ASP A 97 -22.02 0.24 3.86
C ASP A 97 -22.33 1.72 3.58
N LEU A 98 -22.34 2.12 2.31
CA LEU A 98 -22.56 3.51 1.90
C LEU A 98 -23.94 4.05 2.31
N HIS A 99 -24.89 3.17 2.64
CA HIS A 99 -26.20 3.61 3.09
C HIS A 99 -26.16 4.17 4.52
N THR A 100 -25.37 3.55 5.40
CA THR A 100 -25.25 3.95 6.81
C THR A 100 -23.98 4.75 7.09
N ASP A 101 -22.96 4.59 6.25
CA ASP A 101 -21.67 5.25 6.30
C ASP A 101 -21.27 5.77 4.89
N PRO A 102 -21.96 6.81 4.37
CA PRO A 102 -21.63 7.40 3.07
C PRO A 102 -20.24 8.04 3.04
N GLY A 103 -19.69 8.40 4.22
CA GLY A 103 -18.35 8.97 4.37
C GLY A 103 -17.22 7.94 4.35
N GLN A 104 -17.52 6.64 4.48
CA GLN A 104 -16.54 5.56 4.63
C GLN A 104 -15.61 5.77 5.85
N GLU A 105 -16.19 6.20 6.96
CA GLU A 105 -15.45 6.52 8.20
C GLU A 105 -15.35 5.30 9.14
N HIS A 106 -16.23 4.31 8.99
CA HIS A 106 -16.43 3.22 9.94
C HIS A 106 -16.42 1.86 9.24
N PRO A 107 -15.23 1.26 9.01
CA PRO A 107 -15.15 -0.02 8.33
C PRO A 107 -15.82 -1.13 9.14
N LEU A 108 -16.66 -1.91 8.45
CA LEU A 108 -17.37 -3.07 8.95
C LEU A 108 -16.45 -4.27 9.11
N LEU A 109 -16.75 -5.09 10.11
CA LEU A 109 -16.11 -6.38 10.34
C LEU A 109 -17.16 -7.50 10.31
N ASP A 110 -17.53 -7.90 9.09
CA ASP A 110 -18.54 -8.93 8.81
C ASP A 110 -17.97 -9.94 7.80
N ASP A 111 -17.65 -11.15 8.28
CA ASP A 111 -17.01 -12.19 7.48
C ASP A 111 -17.92 -12.70 6.35
N ALA A 112 -19.25 -12.71 6.54
CA ALA A 112 -20.19 -13.17 5.52
C ALA A 112 -20.33 -12.14 4.40
N LEU A 113 -20.39 -10.85 4.76
CA LEU A 113 -20.40 -9.76 3.80
C LEU A 113 -19.04 -9.66 3.07
N GLU A 114 -17.93 -9.79 3.78
CA GLU A 114 -16.60 -9.84 3.17
C GLU A 114 -16.49 -10.98 2.16
N LEU A 115 -16.95 -12.19 2.51
CA LEU A 115 -16.95 -13.34 1.59
C LEU A 115 -17.74 -13.06 0.31
N ARG A 116 -18.93 -12.45 0.44
CA ARG A 116 -19.74 -12.04 -0.71
C ARG A 116 -19.00 -11.01 -1.58
N MET A 117 -18.45 -9.96 -0.98
CA MET A 117 -17.79 -8.89 -1.72
C MET A 117 -16.45 -9.32 -2.33
N ALA A 118 -15.69 -10.18 -1.65
CA ALA A 118 -14.47 -10.80 -2.19
C ALA A 118 -14.81 -11.71 -3.38
N THR A 119 -15.90 -12.49 -3.29
CA THR A 119 -16.39 -13.29 -4.43
C THR A 119 -16.75 -12.40 -5.62
N LEU A 120 -17.43 -11.28 -5.37
CA LEU A 120 -17.79 -10.30 -6.39
C LEU A 120 -16.54 -9.68 -7.04
N LEU A 121 -15.55 -9.29 -6.24
CA LEU A 121 -14.27 -8.75 -6.71
C LEU A 121 -13.52 -9.78 -7.57
N THR A 122 -13.38 -11.01 -7.10
CA THR A 122 -12.71 -12.10 -7.83
C THR A 122 -13.40 -12.38 -9.16
N ARG A 123 -14.74 -12.36 -9.21
CA ARG A 123 -15.47 -12.51 -10.47
C ARG A 123 -15.16 -11.37 -11.44
N GLN A 124 -15.14 -10.11 -10.98
CA GLN A 124 -14.81 -8.98 -11.83
C GLN A 124 -13.37 -9.01 -12.34
N LEU A 125 -12.42 -9.47 -11.51
CA LEU A 125 -11.03 -9.69 -11.95
C LEU A 125 -10.94 -10.75 -13.06
N ARG A 126 -11.71 -11.83 -12.95
CA ARG A 126 -11.77 -12.89 -13.99
C ARG A 126 -12.39 -12.36 -15.28
N THR A 127 -13.48 -11.60 -15.18
CA THR A 127 -14.12 -10.97 -16.34
C THR A 127 -13.21 -9.96 -17.04
N ALA A 128 -12.36 -9.26 -16.28
CA ALA A 128 -11.36 -8.33 -16.81
C ALA A 128 -10.07 -9.01 -17.32
N ASP A 129 -10.00 -10.34 -17.27
CA ASP A 129 -8.80 -11.13 -17.58
C ASP A 129 -7.54 -10.63 -16.83
N ALA A 130 -7.70 -10.36 -15.53
CA ALA A 130 -6.58 -9.94 -14.69
C ALA A 130 -5.49 -11.01 -14.64
N PRO A 131 -4.19 -10.63 -14.62
CA PRO A 131 -3.11 -11.59 -14.64
C PRO A 131 -3.01 -12.37 -13.32
N LEU A 132 -2.46 -13.60 -13.36
CA LEU A 132 -2.37 -14.51 -12.20
C LEU A 132 -1.70 -13.88 -10.97
N GLU A 133 -0.64 -13.10 -11.20
CA GLU A 133 0.08 -12.32 -10.19
C GLU A 133 -0.83 -11.38 -9.38
N GLN A 134 -1.90 -10.87 -9.97
CA GLN A 134 -2.85 -10.01 -9.26
C GLN A 134 -3.67 -10.80 -8.24
N TYR A 135 -3.92 -12.09 -8.47
CA TYR A 135 -4.59 -12.97 -7.49
C TYR A 135 -3.63 -13.35 -6.37
N GLU A 136 -2.38 -13.65 -6.69
CA GLU A 136 -1.33 -13.93 -5.71
C GLU A 136 -1.11 -12.74 -4.77
N ARG A 137 -0.94 -11.53 -5.33
CA ARG A 137 -0.77 -10.29 -4.55
C ARG A 137 -1.91 -10.06 -3.57
N LEU A 138 -3.14 -10.35 -3.99
CA LEU A 138 -4.34 -10.15 -3.16
C LEU A 138 -4.66 -11.34 -2.26
N GLY A 139 -4.00 -12.49 -2.42
CA GLY A 139 -4.35 -13.73 -1.71
C GLY A 139 -5.76 -14.21 -2.05
N LEU A 140 -6.13 -14.16 -3.33
CA LEU A 140 -7.42 -14.62 -3.86
C LEU A 140 -7.19 -15.80 -4.82
N PRO A 141 -8.17 -16.68 -5.01
CA PRO A 141 -7.99 -17.82 -5.89
C PRO A 141 -8.27 -17.43 -7.36
N PRO A 142 -7.35 -17.71 -8.31
CA PRO A 142 -7.58 -17.42 -9.73
C PRO A 142 -8.73 -18.27 -10.31
N THR A 143 -8.93 -19.48 -9.78
CA THR A 143 -10.00 -20.41 -10.15
C THR A 143 -10.74 -20.92 -8.91
N GLY A 144 -11.99 -21.37 -9.06
CA GLY A 144 -12.78 -21.89 -7.94
C GLY A 144 -13.42 -20.80 -7.04
N PRO A 145 -14.06 -21.21 -5.94
CA PRO A 145 -14.77 -20.29 -5.05
C PRO A 145 -13.80 -19.57 -4.09
N VAL A 146 -14.17 -18.34 -3.72
CA VAL A 146 -13.59 -17.69 -2.53
C VAL A 146 -14.16 -18.38 -1.29
N THR A 147 -13.31 -18.60 -0.30
CA THR A 147 -13.64 -19.24 0.98
C THR A 147 -13.21 -18.35 2.15
N SER A 148 -13.60 -18.72 3.37
CA SER A 148 -13.20 -18.02 4.60
C SER A 148 -11.68 -17.90 4.77
N ALA A 149 -10.89 -18.80 4.20
CA ALA A 149 -9.42 -18.76 4.25
C ALA A 149 -8.82 -17.55 3.50
N HIS A 150 -9.60 -16.90 2.62
CA HIS A 150 -9.14 -15.74 1.85
C HIS A 150 -9.55 -14.40 2.48
N LEU A 151 -10.30 -14.41 3.59
CA LEU A 151 -10.78 -13.17 4.24
C LEU A 151 -9.61 -12.47 4.93
N LEU A 152 -9.56 -11.14 4.78
CA LEU A 152 -8.46 -10.32 5.30
C LEU A 152 -8.94 -9.21 6.23
N ALA A 153 -10.20 -8.78 6.21
CA ALA A 153 -10.65 -7.64 7.02
C ALA A 153 -10.36 -7.86 8.52
N ARG A 154 -10.64 -9.07 9.02
CA ARG A 154 -10.33 -9.44 10.42
C ARG A 154 -8.83 -9.55 10.68
N ALA A 155 -8.09 -10.21 9.79
CA ALA A 155 -6.65 -10.40 9.95
C ALA A 155 -5.87 -9.07 9.87
N GLN A 156 -6.39 -8.11 9.11
CA GLN A 156 -5.77 -6.80 8.87
C GLN A 156 -6.45 -5.66 9.66
N LYS A 157 -7.33 -5.99 10.61
CA LYS A 157 -7.99 -5.02 11.48
C LYS A 157 -7.00 -4.13 12.25
N PRO A 158 -5.85 -4.64 12.77
CA PRO A 158 -4.87 -3.78 13.41
C PRO A 158 -4.31 -2.68 12.48
N GLN A 159 -4.11 -2.97 11.20
CA GLN A 159 -3.64 -2.02 10.20
C GLN A 159 -4.70 -0.97 9.90
N ALA A 160 -5.96 -1.40 9.72
CA ALA A 160 -7.08 -0.49 9.52
C ALA A 160 -7.26 0.47 10.72
N ASP A 161 -7.20 -0.06 11.95
CA ASP A 161 -7.34 0.74 13.17
C ASP A 161 -6.19 1.74 13.35
N ALA A 162 -4.97 1.32 13.00
CA ALA A 162 -3.79 2.20 13.03
C ALA A 162 -3.88 3.31 11.98
N ALA A 163 -4.40 3.02 10.79
CA ALA A 163 -4.55 4.00 9.71
C ALA A 163 -5.65 5.04 10.00
N LEU A 164 -6.63 4.71 10.84
CA LEU A 164 -7.65 5.65 11.31
C LEU A 164 -7.14 6.57 12.44
N GLN A 165 -5.98 6.28 13.03
CA GLN A 165 -5.42 7.17 14.04
C GLN A 165 -4.98 8.49 13.42
N PRO A 166 -5.12 9.62 14.14
CA PRO A 166 -4.60 10.90 13.70
C PRO A 166 -3.10 10.80 13.37
N ALA A 167 -2.66 11.56 12.38
CA ALA A 167 -1.24 11.65 12.08
C ALA A 167 -0.45 12.09 13.33
N PRO A 168 0.73 11.48 13.60
CA PRO A 168 1.56 11.86 14.72
C PRO A 168 1.91 13.35 14.64
N ARG A 169 1.67 14.09 15.72
CA ARG A 169 1.98 15.52 15.76
C ARG A 169 3.40 15.72 16.29
N PRO A 170 4.11 16.77 15.87
CA PRO A 170 5.47 17.03 16.36
C PRO A 170 5.56 17.08 17.89
N GLU A 171 4.56 17.65 18.57
CA GLU A 171 4.54 17.74 20.04
C GLU A 171 4.45 16.39 20.77
N ASP A 172 4.11 15.31 20.08
CA ASP A 172 3.97 13.98 20.68
C ASP A 172 5.35 13.29 20.89
N PHE A 173 6.46 13.92 20.48
CA PHE A 173 7.79 13.32 20.49
C PHE A 173 8.84 14.14 21.27
N PRO A 174 9.85 13.48 21.87
CA PRO A 174 10.93 14.15 22.55
C PRO A 174 11.81 14.94 21.57
N THR A 175 12.17 16.17 21.96
CA THR A 175 13.12 17.01 21.24
C THR A 175 14.56 16.76 21.71
N GLY A 176 15.53 17.04 20.85
CA GLY A 176 16.94 16.86 21.16
C GLY A 176 17.82 16.78 19.90
N PRO A 177 19.15 16.76 20.08
CA PRO A 177 20.12 16.72 18.98
C PRO A 177 20.01 15.43 18.17
N LEU A 178 19.58 14.32 18.77
CA LEU A 178 19.13 13.11 18.07
C LEU A 178 17.64 12.92 18.38
N SER A 179 16.77 13.28 17.43
CA SER A 179 15.32 13.14 17.56
C SER A 179 14.64 12.97 16.20
N VAL A 180 13.34 12.63 16.21
CA VAL A 180 12.54 12.47 14.99
C VAL A 180 12.30 13.78 14.23
N HIS A 181 12.68 14.91 14.82
CA HIS A 181 12.64 16.25 14.23
C HIS A 181 13.89 16.60 13.44
N VAL A 182 14.94 15.78 13.51
CA VAL A 182 16.22 16.03 12.85
C VAL A 182 16.19 15.41 11.46
N PRO A 183 16.74 16.07 10.43
CA PRO A 183 16.84 15.52 9.10
C PRO A 183 17.51 14.14 9.09
N LEU A 184 17.01 13.24 8.24
CA LEU A 184 17.51 11.87 8.16
C LEU A 184 19.01 11.82 7.87
N ARG A 185 19.54 12.73 7.03
CA ARG A 185 20.98 12.84 6.76
C ARG A 185 21.83 13.04 8.01
N ASP A 186 21.36 13.85 8.95
CA ASP A 186 22.12 14.23 10.14
C ASP A 186 22.08 13.10 11.17
N LEU A 187 20.93 12.41 11.28
CA LEU A 187 20.81 11.19 12.08
C LEU A 187 21.71 10.07 11.55
N LEU A 188 21.79 9.89 10.22
CA LEU A 188 22.65 8.87 9.61
C LEU A 188 24.16 9.18 9.75
N ALA A 189 24.53 10.44 9.97
CA ALA A 189 25.91 10.84 10.24
C ALA A 189 26.37 10.43 11.65
N HIS A 190 25.45 10.18 12.60
CA HIS A 190 25.76 9.72 13.94
C HIS A 190 25.71 8.19 14.03
N PRO A 191 26.81 7.48 14.37
CA PRO A 191 26.88 6.02 14.30
C PRO A 191 25.77 5.29 15.07
N GLU A 192 25.48 5.72 16.30
CA GLU A 192 24.46 5.09 17.14
C GLU A 192 23.03 5.35 16.64
N ALA A 193 22.75 6.56 16.14
CA ALA A 193 21.44 6.85 15.56
C ALA A 193 21.25 6.10 14.23
N ALA A 194 22.29 6.02 13.40
CA ALA A 194 22.29 5.22 12.18
C ALA A 194 22.02 3.73 12.46
N ALA A 195 22.55 3.17 13.56
CA ALA A 195 22.27 1.79 13.97
C ALA A 195 20.78 1.61 14.34
N VAL A 196 20.22 2.51 15.15
CA VAL A 196 18.78 2.52 15.48
C VAL A 196 17.94 2.58 14.20
N LEU A 197 18.30 3.44 13.25
CA LEU A 197 17.59 3.54 11.99
C LEU A 197 17.73 2.26 11.16
N ARG A 198 18.90 1.67 11.02
CA ARG A 198 19.06 0.42 10.26
C ARG A 198 18.23 -0.73 10.83
N ASP A 199 18.15 -0.86 12.16
CA ASP A 199 17.31 -1.87 12.82
C ASP A 199 15.84 -1.78 12.41
N HIS A 200 15.35 -0.55 12.17
CA HIS A 200 13.95 -0.30 11.86
C HIS A 200 13.66 -0.01 10.38
N PHE A 201 14.69 0.28 9.57
CA PHE A 201 14.57 1.04 8.31
C PHE A 201 15.51 0.59 7.17
N ALA A 202 16.22 -0.55 7.30
CA ALA A 202 17.19 -1.01 6.29
C ALA A 202 16.65 -0.99 4.84
N ALA A 203 15.45 -1.52 4.61
CA ALA A 203 14.86 -1.60 3.26
C ALA A 203 14.56 -0.23 2.62
N LEU A 204 14.25 0.81 3.42
CA LEU A 204 14.06 2.15 2.87
C LEU A 204 15.41 2.82 2.60
N LEU A 205 16.36 2.68 3.53
CA LEU A 205 17.69 3.29 3.44
C LEU A 205 18.49 2.80 2.23
N ASP A 206 18.24 1.57 1.79
CA ASP A 206 18.92 0.97 0.63
C ASP A 206 18.14 1.18 -0.68
N GLY A 207 16.95 1.77 -0.63
CA GLY A 207 16.05 1.94 -1.77
C GLY A 207 16.24 3.27 -2.54
N PRO A 208 15.69 3.39 -3.76
CA PRO A 208 15.77 4.60 -4.57
C PRO A 208 15.09 5.84 -3.94
N LEU A 209 14.22 5.63 -2.93
CA LEU A 209 13.60 6.69 -2.15
C LEU A 209 14.53 7.28 -1.07
N ALA A 210 15.58 6.57 -0.66
CA ALA A 210 16.47 7.00 0.41
C ALA A 210 17.06 8.39 0.15
N GLN A 211 17.59 8.62 -1.05
CA GLN A 211 18.22 9.88 -1.45
C GLN A 211 17.25 11.07 -1.39
N ARG A 212 15.97 10.83 -1.72
CA ARG A 212 14.93 11.86 -1.64
C ARG A 212 14.46 12.11 -0.20
N ALA A 213 14.61 11.12 0.67
CA ALA A 213 14.21 11.21 2.07
C ALA A 213 15.28 11.84 2.99
N LEU A 214 16.53 11.99 2.52
CA LEU A 214 17.64 12.50 3.34
C LEU A 214 17.40 13.88 3.94
N ASP A 215 16.69 14.77 3.24
CA ASP A 215 16.38 16.12 3.70
C ASP A 215 15.10 16.21 4.53
N LEU A 216 14.37 15.10 4.64
CA LEU A 216 13.17 15.02 5.43
C LEU A 216 13.50 14.50 6.83
N THR A 217 12.73 14.97 7.80
CA THR A 217 12.71 14.42 9.16
C THR A 217 11.90 13.12 9.18
N LEU A 218 12.07 12.28 10.21
CA LEU A 218 11.28 11.05 10.34
C LEU A 218 9.78 11.34 10.48
N LEU A 219 9.41 12.46 11.12
CA LEU A 219 8.03 12.94 11.19
C LEU A 219 7.46 13.28 9.81
N GLN A 220 8.22 14.01 8.99
CA GLN A 220 7.80 14.33 7.62
C GLN A 220 7.71 13.07 6.76
N ILE A 221 8.63 12.12 6.93
CA ILE A 221 8.57 10.82 6.23
C ILE A 221 7.31 10.05 6.65
N ALA A 222 6.99 9.98 7.94
CA ALA A 222 5.79 9.33 8.45
C ALA A 222 4.50 9.98 7.91
N ALA A 223 4.48 11.31 7.78
CA ALA A 223 3.33 12.05 7.23
C ALA A 223 3.18 11.89 5.71
N LEU A 224 4.27 11.86 4.95
CA LEU A 224 4.25 11.79 3.48
C LEU A 224 4.11 10.36 2.94
N ALA A 225 4.60 9.37 3.69
CA ALA A 225 4.62 7.97 3.31
C ALA A 225 3.87 7.15 4.36
N ILE A 226 2.56 7.35 4.45
CA ILE A 226 1.69 6.65 5.39
C ILE A 226 1.89 5.14 5.24
N GLY A 227 2.17 4.49 6.37
CA GLY A 227 2.42 3.04 6.43
C GLY A 227 3.88 2.62 6.28
N LEU A 228 4.77 3.50 5.83
CA LEU A 228 6.22 3.23 5.78
C LEU A 228 6.85 3.32 7.18
N LEU A 229 6.38 4.30 7.96
CA LEU A 229 6.80 4.50 9.34
C LEU A 229 5.55 4.64 10.22
N PRO A 230 4.94 3.50 10.63
CA PRO A 230 3.80 3.51 11.53
C PRO A 230 4.08 4.23 12.85
N THR A 231 3.06 4.83 13.47
CA THR A 231 3.20 5.70 14.65
C THR A 231 3.88 5.00 15.83
N ASP A 232 3.55 3.72 16.08
CA ASP A 232 4.18 2.90 17.11
C ASP A 232 5.70 2.74 16.87
N ARG A 233 6.10 2.50 15.62
CA ARG A 233 7.51 2.44 15.23
C ARG A 233 8.19 3.79 15.38
N LEU A 234 7.50 4.89 15.08
CA LEU A 234 8.02 6.25 15.27
C LEU A 234 8.31 6.52 16.75
N HIS A 235 7.40 6.15 17.65
CA HIS A 235 7.60 6.27 19.09
C HIS A 235 8.76 5.39 19.59
N ALA A 236 8.89 4.16 19.08
CA ALA A 236 10.01 3.28 19.41
C ALA A 236 11.36 3.89 19.00
N ILE A 237 11.46 4.42 17.78
CA ILE A 237 12.67 5.11 17.31
C ILE A 237 12.94 6.36 18.17
N ALA A 238 11.93 7.18 18.42
CA ALA A 238 12.08 8.41 19.22
C ALA A 238 12.60 8.11 20.63
N THR A 239 12.08 7.06 21.28
CA THR A 239 12.52 6.62 22.60
C THR A 239 13.97 6.18 22.60
N ARG A 240 14.39 5.38 21.60
CA ARG A 240 15.79 4.95 21.44
C ARG A 240 16.72 6.14 21.18
N LEU A 241 16.36 7.05 20.29
CA LEU A 241 17.17 8.26 20.02
C LEU A 241 17.32 9.14 21.27
N ALA A 242 16.25 9.33 22.05
CA ALA A 242 16.28 10.08 23.30
C ALA A 242 17.22 9.45 24.35
N SER A 243 17.29 8.12 24.40
CA SER A 243 18.21 7.43 25.31
C SER A 243 19.69 7.72 25.01
N ILE A 244 20.06 7.84 23.73
CA ILE A 244 21.43 8.19 23.30
C ILE A 244 21.82 9.59 23.80
N ASN A 245 20.90 10.56 23.69
CA ASN A 245 21.12 11.93 24.18
C ASN A 245 21.43 11.97 25.69
N THR A 246 20.98 10.98 26.45
CA THR A 246 21.14 10.91 27.91
C THR A 246 22.50 10.32 28.31
N VAL A 247 23.10 9.49 27.44
CA VAL A 247 24.40 8.83 27.67
C VAL A 247 25.58 9.73 27.28
N CYS A 248 25.38 10.68 26.37
CA CYS A 248 26.43 11.63 25.94
C CYS A 248 26.51 12.94 26.75
N ARG A 249 25.88 13.03 27.92
CA ARG A 249 26.05 14.13 28.89
C ARG A 249 26.98 13.71 30.01
#